data_AF-A0A0G0E574-F1
#
_entry.id   AF-A0A0G0E574-F1
#
_cell.length_a   1.000
_cell.length_b   1.000
_cell.length_c   1.000
_cell.angle_alpha   90.00
_cell.angle_beta   90.00
_cell.angle_gamma   90.00
#
_symmetry.space_group_name_H-M   'P 1'
#
loop_
_entity.id
_entity.type
_entity.pdbx_description
1 polymer ?
#
loop_
_entity_poly.entity_id
_entity_poly.type
_entity_poly.pdbx_seq_one_letter_code
_entity_poly.pdbx_strand_id
1 'polypeptide(L)'
;MSYLTFFKLIHERKYHKAELSLINTIENILSTIKKNGISKKPILDFCKAIYFDFNENYLDWIKTTGGCAKEEIDKLHSIKHDNYLIAHCRDSACIDDLLYEIITMITETEEQKNLKDLKYNLDCYRRLFC
;
A
#
# COMPACT_ATOMS: atom_id res chain seq x y z
N MET A 1 8.94 -2.65 -7.30
CA MET A 1 9.14 -3.21 -5.95
C MET A 1 8.13 -4.33 -5.77
N SER A 2 8.50 -5.49 -5.22
CA SER A 2 7.56 -6.62 -5.07
C SER A 2 6.83 -6.56 -3.72
N TYR A 3 5.59 -7.08 -3.66
CA TYR A 3 4.80 -7.15 -2.43
C TYR A 3 5.51 -7.94 -1.31
N LEU A 4 6.37 -8.90 -1.69
CA LEU A 4 7.26 -9.64 -0.77
C LEU A 4 8.16 -8.74 0.09
N THR A 5 8.52 -7.56 -0.43
CA THR A 5 9.33 -6.59 0.32
C THR A 5 8.56 -6.07 1.53
N PHE A 6 7.27 -5.77 1.37
CA PHE A 6 6.41 -5.35 2.47
C PHE A 6 6.25 -6.47 3.49
N PHE A 7 6.01 -7.70 3.04
CA PHE A 7 5.87 -8.85 3.94
C PHE A 7 7.09 -9.02 4.83
N LYS A 8 8.28 -8.99 4.24
CA LYS A 8 9.53 -9.09 5.01
C LYS A 8 9.69 -7.94 6.00
N LEU A 9 9.43 -6.70 5.60
CA LEU A 9 9.58 -5.54 6.48
C LEU A 9 8.57 -5.56 7.64
N ILE A 10 7.33 -5.93 7.37
CA ILE A 10 6.28 -6.06 8.39
C ILE A 10 6.61 -7.20 9.36
N HIS A 11 7.04 -8.36 8.84
CA HIS A 11 7.44 -9.49 9.66
C HIS A 11 8.62 -9.16 10.59
N GLU A 12 9.60 -8.42 10.08
CA GLU A 12 10.75 -7.93 10.86
C GLU A 12 10.39 -6.71 11.74
N ARG A 13 9.12 -6.31 11.82
CA ARG A 13 8.60 -5.15 12.56
C ARG A 13 9.26 -3.83 12.18
N LYS A 14 9.76 -3.73 10.95
CA LYS A 14 10.38 -2.52 10.37
C LYS A 14 9.30 -1.63 9.74
N TYR A 15 8.27 -1.28 10.51
CA TYR A 15 7.07 -0.57 10.03
C TYR A 15 7.39 0.74 9.31
N HIS A 16 8.26 1.56 9.89
CA HIS A 16 8.70 2.82 9.25
C HIS A 16 9.35 2.60 7.88
N LYS A 17 10.13 1.52 7.70
CA LYS A 17 10.73 1.19 6.40
C LYS A 17 9.68 0.66 5.42
N ALA A 18 8.70 -0.12 5.90
CA ALA A 18 7.59 -0.60 5.09
C ALA A 18 6.76 0.58 4.56
N GLU A 19 6.45 1.52 5.44
CA GLU A 19 5.72 2.75 5.13
C GLU A 19 6.46 3.64 4.13
N LEU A 20 7.76 3.91 4.33
CA LEU A 20 8.58 4.63 3.33
C LEU A 20 8.60 3.91 1.98
N SER A 21 8.65 2.58 1.99
CA SER A 21 8.61 1.78 0.76
C SER A 21 7.26 1.90 0.05
N LEU A 22 6.16 2.04 0.80
CA LEU A 22 4.81 2.21 0.28
C LEU A 22 4.67 3.58 -0.39
N ILE A 23 5.10 4.64 0.30
CA ILE A 23 5.13 6.01 -0.23
C ILE A 23 5.92 6.08 -1.54
N ASN A 24 7.15 5.54 -1.56
CA ASN A 24 7.99 5.52 -2.76
C ASN A 24 7.33 4.72 -3.89
N THR A 25 6.58 3.66 -3.56
CA THR A 25 5.85 2.88 -4.56
C THR A 25 4.68 3.68 -5.13
N ILE A 26 3.91 4.36 -4.29
CA ILE A 26 2.83 5.26 -4.72
C ILE A 26 3.38 6.37 -5.64
N GLU A 27 4.50 6.99 -5.30
CA GLU A 27 5.13 8.03 -6.14
C GLU A 27 5.50 7.50 -7.54
N ASN A 28 6.08 6.29 -7.59
CA ASN A 28 6.39 5.62 -8.85
C ASN A 28 5.15 5.31 -9.68
N ILE A 29 4.06 4.92 -9.02
CA ILE A 29 2.76 4.65 -9.65
C ILE A 29 2.20 5.93 -10.26
N LEU A 30 2.08 7.02 -9.49
CA LEU A 30 1.57 8.31 -9.98
C LEU A 30 2.43 8.88 -11.12
N SER A 31 3.74 8.59 -11.13
CA SER A 31 4.66 8.98 -12.21
C SER A 31 4.48 8.12 -13.47
N THR A 32 4.11 6.84 -13.31
CA THR A 32 3.90 5.91 -14.42
C THR A 32 2.56 6.13 -15.11
N ILE A 33 1.50 6.43 -14.35
CA ILE A 33 0.16 6.70 -14.89
C ILE A 33 0.15 7.89 -15.88
N LYS A 34 1.08 8.84 -15.73
CA LYS A 34 1.26 9.97 -16.65
C LYS A 34 1.73 9.55 -18.05
N LYS A 35 2.31 8.36 -18.23
CA LYS A 35 2.89 7.91 -19.49
C LYS A 35 1.81 7.27 -20.37
N ASN A 36 1.40 7.98 -21.42
CA ASN A 36 0.47 7.47 -22.43
C ASN A 36 0.97 6.14 -23.02
N GLY A 37 0.08 5.15 -23.13
CA GLY A 37 0.36 3.85 -23.75
C GLY A 37 0.89 2.75 -22.81
N ILE A 38 1.11 3.03 -21.52
CA ILE A 38 1.43 1.99 -20.53
C ILE A 38 0.13 1.35 -20.01
N SER A 39 0.09 0.02 -20.00
CA SER A 39 -1.02 -0.71 -19.38
C SER A 39 -1.08 -0.40 -17.88
N LYS A 40 -2.24 0.09 -17.42
CA LYS A 40 -2.48 0.38 -16.00
C LYS A 40 -2.90 -0.86 -15.20
N LYS A 41 -3.20 -1.97 -15.88
CA LYS A 41 -3.65 -3.20 -15.22
C LYS A 41 -2.66 -3.73 -14.16
N PRO A 42 -1.34 -3.84 -14.42
CA PRO A 42 -0.40 -4.31 -13.40
C PRO A 42 -0.31 -3.37 -12.18
N ILE A 43 -0.51 -2.08 -12.39
CA ILE A 43 -0.54 -1.07 -11.31
C ILE A 43 -1.80 -1.28 -10.47
N LEU A 44 -2.95 -1.43 -11.12
CA LEU A 44 -4.22 -1.70 -10.45
C LEU A 44 -4.16 -2.98 -9.63
N ASP A 45 -3.67 -4.07 -10.22
CA ASP A 45 -3.54 -5.38 -9.56
C ASP A 45 -2.64 -5.26 -8.32
N PHE A 46 -1.53 -4.50 -8.43
CA PHE A 46 -0.66 -4.23 -7.29
C PHE A 46 -1.36 -3.42 -6.19
N CYS A 47 -2.05 -2.33 -6.54
CA CYS A 47 -2.77 -1.50 -5.57
C CYS A 47 -3.86 -2.31 -4.85
N LYS A 48 -4.61 -3.13 -5.57
CA LYS A 48 -5.62 -4.03 -4.98
C LYS A 48 -4.99 -5.06 -4.04
N ALA A 49 -3.88 -5.68 -4.43
CA ALA A 49 -3.19 -6.65 -3.58
C ALA A 49 -2.66 -6.02 -2.28
N ILE A 50 -2.20 -4.76 -2.32
CA ILE A 50 -1.76 -4.02 -1.14
C ILE A 50 -2.94 -3.53 -0.29
N TYR A 51 -4.04 -3.11 -0.91
CA TYR A 51 -5.14 -2.47 -0.20
C TYR A 51 -6.15 -3.48 0.35
N PHE A 52 -6.64 -4.39 -0.49
CA PHE A 52 -7.68 -5.36 -0.15
C PHE A 52 -7.10 -6.69 0.35
N ASP A 53 -6.09 -7.21 -0.33
CA ASP A 53 -5.68 -8.62 -0.15
C ASP A 53 -4.42 -8.79 0.72
N PHE A 54 -3.91 -7.71 1.34
CA PHE A 54 -2.59 -7.73 1.98
C PHE A 54 -2.49 -8.77 3.08
N ASN A 55 -3.47 -8.82 3.98
CA ASN A 55 -3.44 -9.73 5.11
C ASN A 55 -3.46 -11.19 4.67
N GLU A 56 -4.33 -11.54 3.72
CA GLU A 56 -4.42 -12.90 3.18
C GLU A 56 -3.10 -13.32 2.53
N ASN A 57 -2.57 -12.47 1.65
CA ASN A 57 -1.30 -12.74 0.98
C ASN A 57 -0.11 -12.81 1.97
N TYR A 58 -0.11 -11.97 3.00
CA TYR A 58 0.91 -11.99 4.04
C TYR A 58 0.84 -13.27 4.88
N LEU A 59 -0.36 -13.73 5.21
CA LEU A 59 -0.58 -14.98 5.94
C LEU A 59 -0.08 -16.19 5.17
N ASP A 60 -0.40 -16.27 3.88
CA ASP A 60 0.06 -17.37 3.05
C ASP A 60 1.58 -17.34 2.87
N TRP A 61 2.18 -16.16 2.78
CA TRP A 61 3.63 -16.01 2.81
C TRP A 61 4.26 -16.49 4.13
N ILE A 62 3.67 -16.20 5.29
CA ILE A 62 4.17 -16.71 6.58
C ILE A 62 4.09 -18.24 6.63
N LYS A 63 2.96 -18.83 6.21
CA LYS A 63 2.77 -20.29 6.20
C LYS A 63 3.81 -20.98 5.32
N THR A 64 4.11 -20.43 4.15
CA THR A 64 5.07 -20.99 3.20
C THR A 64 6.52 -20.85 3.64
N THR A 65 6.85 -19.85 4.47
CA THR A 65 8.20 -19.63 5.00
C THR A 65 8.48 -20.36 6.30
N GLY A 66 7.55 -21.19 6.79
CA GLY A 66 7.71 -22.00 8.00
C GLY A 66 7.54 -21.23 9.32
N GLY A 67 6.99 -20.02 9.26
CA GLY A 67 6.68 -19.23 10.46
C GLY A 67 5.45 -19.75 11.19
N CYS A 68 5.37 -19.50 12.50
CA CYS A 68 4.18 -19.85 13.30
C CYS A 68 3.03 -18.86 12.98
N ALA A 69 2.25 -19.17 11.94
CA ALA A 69 1.20 -18.29 11.43
C ALA A 69 0.15 -17.93 12.50
N LYS A 70 -0.14 -18.83 13.46
CA LYS A 70 -1.24 -18.66 14.42
C LYS A 70 -1.06 -17.48 15.37
N GLU A 71 0.15 -17.27 15.90
CA GLU A 71 0.43 -16.14 16.80
C GLU A 71 0.56 -14.80 16.07
N GLU A 72 0.81 -14.82 14.77
CA GLU A 72 0.86 -13.63 13.91
C GLU A 72 -0.55 -13.26 13.42
N ILE A 73 -1.40 -14.25 13.08
CA ILE A 73 -2.82 -14.08 12.69
C ILE A 73 -3.58 -13.22 13.71
N ASP A 74 -3.49 -13.58 15.00
CA ASP A 74 -4.21 -12.88 16.08
C ASP A 74 -3.72 -11.42 16.26
N LYS A 75 -2.56 -11.08 15.68
CA LYS A 75 -1.98 -9.73 15.70
C LYS A 75 -2.18 -8.95 14.39
N LEU A 76 -2.63 -9.59 13.31
CA LEU A 76 -2.78 -8.93 11.99
C LEU A 76 -3.93 -7.92 11.95
N HIS A 77 -4.91 -8.08 12.81
CA HIS A 77 -6.01 -7.14 12.93
C HIS A 77 -5.65 -6.14 14.02
N SER A 78 -5.50 -4.88 13.64
CA SER A 78 -5.39 -3.81 14.61
C SER A 78 -6.77 -3.25 14.90
N ILE A 79 -6.98 -2.71 16.10
CA ILE A 79 -8.21 -1.97 16.43
C ILE A 79 -8.41 -0.76 15.48
N LYS A 80 -7.33 -0.27 14.87
CA LYS A 80 -7.34 0.95 14.04
C LYS A 80 -7.70 0.70 12.58
N HIS A 81 -7.34 -0.48 12.06
CA HIS A 81 -7.47 -0.79 10.63
C HIS A 81 -7.34 -2.30 10.39
N ASP A 82 -8.15 -2.82 9.46
CA ASP A 82 -8.16 -4.24 9.09
C ASP A 82 -6.93 -4.63 8.26
N ASN A 83 -6.39 -3.73 7.45
CA ASN A 83 -5.13 -3.98 6.73
C ASN A 83 -3.91 -3.75 7.63
N TYR A 84 -3.12 -4.79 7.88
CA TYR A 84 -2.02 -4.77 8.85
C TYR A 84 -0.87 -3.82 8.47
N LEU A 85 -0.57 -3.67 7.17
CA LEU A 85 0.43 -2.70 6.71
C LEU A 85 -0.04 -1.26 7.00
N ILE A 86 -1.29 -0.96 6.64
CA ILE A 86 -1.87 0.39 6.78
C ILE A 86 -2.05 0.75 8.26
N ALA A 87 -2.49 -0.21 9.09
CA ALA A 87 -2.63 -0.07 10.53
C ALA A 87 -1.38 0.47 11.25
N HIS A 88 -0.20 0.13 10.72
CA HIS A 88 1.09 0.50 11.29
C HIS A 88 1.74 1.71 10.61
N CYS A 89 1.04 2.35 9.67
CA CYS A 89 1.44 3.64 9.14
C CYS A 89 1.16 4.75 10.17
N ARG A 90 1.94 5.82 10.12
CA ARG A 90 1.92 6.98 11.01
C ARG A 90 0.56 7.68 10.98
N ASP A 91 -0.02 7.79 9.80
CA ASP A 91 -1.41 8.20 9.60
C ASP A 91 -2.07 7.17 8.66
N SER A 92 -2.80 6.25 9.27
CA SER A 92 -3.44 5.13 8.57
C SER A 92 -4.60 5.59 7.70
N ALA A 93 -5.36 6.61 8.13
CA ALA A 93 -6.50 7.12 7.38
C ALA A 93 -6.05 7.78 6.08
N CYS A 94 -5.02 8.63 6.13
CA CYS A 94 -4.54 9.30 4.93
C CYS A 94 -3.93 8.34 3.89
N ILE A 95 -3.21 7.30 4.34
CA ILE A 95 -2.71 6.26 3.40
C ILE A 95 -3.83 5.40 2.83
N ASP A 96 -4.86 5.10 3.64
CA ASP A 96 -6.03 4.37 3.18
C ASP A 96 -6.74 5.14 2.05
N ASP A 97 -7.05 6.41 2.31
CA ASP A 97 -7.68 7.32 1.33
C ASP A 97 -6.84 7.43 0.05
N LEU A 98 -5.52 7.63 0.18
CA LEU A 98 -4.60 7.72 -0.97
C LEU A 98 -4.63 6.45 -1.84
N LEU A 99 -4.61 5.27 -1.24
CA LEU A 99 -4.64 4.01 -1.98
C LEU A 99 -5.99 3.80 -2.66
N TYR A 100 -7.08 4.11 -1.97
CA TYR A 100 -8.43 4.06 -2.53
C TYR A 100 -8.59 5.00 -3.73
N GLU A 101 -8.18 6.26 -3.60
CA GLU A 101 -8.24 7.26 -4.67
C GLU A 101 -7.41 6.83 -5.90
N ILE A 102 -6.24 6.21 -5.70
CA ILE A 102 -5.42 5.67 -6.80
C ILE A 102 -6.16 4.55 -7.53
N ILE A 103 -6.75 3.60 -6.79
CA ILE A 103 -7.50 2.49 -7.37
C ILE A 103 -8.65 3.04 -8.21
N THR A 104 -9.45 3.93 -7.63
CA THR A 104 -10.59 4.58 -8.28
C THR A 104 -10.18 5.34 -9.53
N MET A 105 -9.14 6.16 -9.46
CA MET A 105 -8.61 6.91 -10.62
C MET A 105 -8.14 5.99 -11.75
N ILE A 106 -7.58 4.80 -11.44
CA ILE A 106 -7.16 3.85 -12.48
C ILE A 106 -8.36 3.11 -13.09
N THR A 107 -9.41 2.84 -12.31
CA THR A 107 -10.61 2.15 -12.79
C THR A 107 -11.62 3.04 -13.51
N GLU A 108 -11.67 4.33 -13.15
CA GLU A 108 -12.62 5.29 -13.69
C GLU A 108 -11.97 6.16 -14.78
N THR A 109 -12.79 6.66 -15.72
CA THR A 109 -12.31 7.46 -16.87
C THR A 109 -12.01 8.94 -16.55
N GLU A 110 -12.18 9.41 -15.31
CA GLU A 110 -11.97 10.81 -14.89
C GLU A 110 -10.53 11.11 -14.41
N GLU A 111 -9.54 10.78 -15.24
CA GLU A 111 -8.15 10.59 -14.80
C GLU A 111 -7.36 11.87 -14.46
N GLN A 112 -7.66 13.02 -15.07
CA GLN A 112 -6.73 14.17 -15.06
C GLN A 112 -6.85 15.07 -13.83
N LYS A 113 -8.05 15.24 -13.26
CA LYS A 113 -8.25 16.12 -12.09
C LYS A 113 -7.72 15.45 -10.82
N ASN A 114 -7.95 14.14 -10.68
CA ASN A 114 -7.58 13.35 -9.51
C ASN A 114 -6.06 13.20 -9.33
N LEU A 115 -5.25 13.25 -10.40
CA LEU A 115 -3.80 13.04 -10.28
C LEU A 115 -3.06 14.17 -9.57
N LYS A 116 -3.49 15.43 -9.72
CA LYS A 116 -2.85 16.56 -9.03
C LYS A 116 -3.15 16.52 -7.53
N ASP A 117 -4.39 16.23 -7.18
CA ASP A 117 -4.85 16.15 -5.79
C ASP A 117 -4.16 14.98 -5.07
N LEU A 118 -4.07 13.81 -5.71
CA LEU A 118 -3.30 12.65 -5.22
C LEU A 118 -1.84 12.97 -4.90
N LYS A 119 -1.18 13.75 -5.77
CA LYS A 119 0.21 14.17 -5.54
C LYS A 119 0.31 15.13 -4.37
N TYR A 120 -0.60 16.09 -4.28
CA TYR A 120 -0.67 17.02 -3.15
C TYR A 120 -0.88 16.28 -1.83
N ASN A 121 -1.78 15.31 -1.80
CA ASN A 121 -2.05 14.48 -0.63
C ASN A 121 -0.81 13.64 -0.24
N LEU A 122 -0.14 13.03 -1.23
CA LEU A 122 1.12 12.29 -1.00
C LEU A 122 2.22 13.20 -0.43
N ASP A 123 2.37 14.41 -0.97
CA ASP A 123 3.36 15.38 -0.48
C ASP A 123 3.04 15.83 0.94
N CYS A 124 1.77 16.04 1.27
CA CYS A 124 1.33 16.34 2.63
C CYS A 124 1.65 15.17 3.59
N TYR A 125 1.36 13.94 3.17
CA TYR A 125 1.69 12.74 3.95
C TYR A 125 3.19 12.63 4.23
N ARG A 126 4.04 12.86 3.21
CA ARG A 126 5.50 12.79 3.34
C ARG A 126 6.07 13.77 4.36
N ARG A 127 5.46 14.93 4.53
CA ARG A 127 5.91 15.91 5.54
C ARG A 127 5.80 15.37 6.97
N LEU A 128 5.00 14.34 7.19
CA LEU A 128 4.93 13.64 8.47
C LEU A 128 6.21 12.84 8.79
N PHE A 129 7.12 12.63 7.82
CA PHE A 129 8.37 11.86 7.98
C PHE A 129 9.61 12.75 8.12
N CYS A 130 9.46 14.06 7.94
CA CYS A 130 10.51 15.04 8.16
C CYS A 130 10.76 15.30 9.66
#